data_AF-A0A4U9VGP6-F1
#
_entry.id   AF-A0A4U9VGP6-F1
#
_cell.length_a   1.000
_cell.length_b   1.000
_cell.length_c   1.000
_cell.angle_alpha   90.00
_cell.angle_beta   90.00
_cell.angle_gamma   90.00
#
_symmetry.space_group_name_H-M   'P 1'
#
loop_
_entity.id
_entity.type
_entity.pdbx_description
1 polymer ?
#
loop_
_entity_poly.entity_id
_entity_poly.type
_entity_poly.pdbx_seq_one_letter_code
_entity_poly.pdbx_strand_id
1 'polypeptide(L)'
;MNIQMTINRQLLQVLLTLPCMVMVSGYRNPIYDEMLSGWRCERFNAKTHTDVREECVWMNFYVPDRLHDTRYMGSNYRERQTRIRRRTRLYERIERMEPTERNELIHWLNARYGLEAV
;
A
#
# COMPACT_ATOMS: atom_id res chain seq x y z
N MET A 1 -25.78 -27.45 -1.77
CA MET A 1 -24.57 -26.87 -2.39
C MET A 1 -24.50 -25.41 -1.94
N ASN A 2 -23.41 -25.00 -1.28
CA ASN A 2 -23.35 -23.74 -0.53
C ASN A 2 -23.11 -22.54 -1.48
N ILE A 3 -24.11 -21.68 -1.68
CA ILE A 3 -24.10 -20.58 -2.68
C ILE A 3 -22.85 -19.69 -2.56
N GLN A 4 -22.40 -19.43 -1.34
CA GLN A 4 -21.21 -18.63 -1.07
C GLN A 4 -19.93 -19.26 -1.67
N MET A 5 -19.79 -20.59 -1.64
CA MET A 5 -18.64 -21.28 -2.22
C MET A 5 -18.59 -21.13 -3.74
N THR A 6 -19.76 -21.13 -4.40
CA THR A 6 -19.88 -20.97 -5.85
C THR A 6 -19.50 -19.57 -6.31
N ILE A 7 -19.96 -18.52 -5.60
CA ILE A 7 -19.67 -17.13 -5.94
C ILE A 7 -18.16 -16.84 -5.85
N ASN A 8 -17.50 -17.31 -4.80
CA ASN A 8 -16.05 -17.14 -4.65
C ASN A 8 -15.29 -17.82 -5.78
N ARG A 9 -15.66 -19.05 -6.18
CA ARG A 9 -15.01 -19.74 -7.31
C ARG A 9 -15.15 -18.98 -8.63
N GLN A 10 -16.34 -18.47 -8.94
CA GLN A 10 -16.58 -17.71 -10.18
C GLN A 10 -15.78 -16.41 -10.21
N LEU A 11 -15.74 -15.68 -9.08
CA LEU A 11 -14.91 -14.48 -8.96
C LEU A 11 -13.44 -14.80 -9.20
N LEU A 12 -12.89 -15.81 -8.51
CA LEU A 12 -11.47 -16.17 -8.64
C LEU A 12 -11.11 -16.63 -10.06
N GLN A 13 -12.02 -17.35 -10.75
CA GLN A 13 -11.83 -17.72 -12.15
C GLN A 13 -11.64 -16.49 -13.05
N VAL A 14 -12.42 -15.43 -12.85
CA VAL A 14 -12.24 -14.18 -13.62
C VAL A 14 -10.93 -13.51 -13.24
N LEU A 15 -10.65 -13.34 -11.94
CA LEU A 15 -9.45 -12.63 -11.47
C LEU A 15 -8.15 -13.27 -11.96
N LEU A 16 -8.09 -14.60 -12.04
CA LEU A 16 -6.92 -15.33 -12.55
C LEU A 16 -6.64 -15.09 -14.04
N THR A 17 -7.61 -14.59 -14.81
CA THR A 17 -7.45 -14.31 -16.25
C THR A 17 -7.05 -12.87 -16.55
N LEU A 18 -7.12 -11.97 -15.56
CA LEU A 18 -6.87 -10.54 -15.79
C LEU A 18 -5.37 -10.27 -15.97
N PRO A 19 -4.97 -9.53 -17.02
CA PRO A 19 -3.57 -9.17 -17.27
C PRO A 19 -3.14 -7.96 -16.44
N CYS A 20 -3.44 -7.94 -15.14
CA CYS A 20 -3.12 -6.83 -14.25
C CYS A 20 -2.74 -7.30 -12.84
N MET A 21 -2.22 -6.36 -12.04
CA MET A 21 -1.95 -6.59 -10.62
C MET A 21 -3.28 -6.62 -9.85
N VAL A 22 -3.49 -7.68 -9.09
CA VAL A 22 -4.71 -7.92 -8.34
C VAL A 22 -4.36 -8.22 -6.89
N MET A 23 -5.15 -7.63 -5.99
CA MET A 23 -5.12 -7.88 -4.56
C MET A 23 -6.51 -8.30 -4.10
N VAL A 24 -6.59 -9.39 -3.35
CA VAL A 24 -7.84 -9.90 -2.77
C VAL A 24 -7.66 -10.01 -1.26
N SER A 25 -8.56 -9.40 -0.48
CA SER A 25 -8.58 -9.47 0.98
C SER A 25 -9.75 -10.31 1.47
N GLY A 26 -9.55 -11.12 2.51
CA GLY A 26 -10.62 -11.87 3.13
C GLY A 26 -10.17 -12.80 4.24
N TYR A 27 -11.11 -13.59 4.77
CA TYR A 27 -10.79 -14.65 5.72
C TYR A 27 -10.20 -15.85 4.99
N ARG A 28 -9.39 -16.63 5.72
CA ARG A 28 -8.85 -17.88 5.21
C ARG A 28 -9.97 -18.83 4.79
N ASN A 29 -9.85 -19.42 3.60
CA ASN A 29 -10.81 -20.34 3.03
C ASN A 29 -10.08 -21.37 2.15
N PRO A 30 -10.42 -22.67 2.23
CA PRO A 30 -9.83 -23.71 1.39
C PRO A 30 -9.83 -23.40 -0.12
N ILE A 31 -10.88 -22.77 -0.65
CA ILE A 31 -10.95 -22.39 -2.07
C ILE A 31 -9.84 -21.40 -2.43
N TYR A 32 -9.55 -20.44 -1.55
CA TYR A 32 -8.51 -19.44 -1.77
C TYR A 32 -7.14 -20.08 -1.65
N ASP A 33 -6.93 -20.93 -0.64
CA ASP A 33 -5.68 -21.68 -0.45
C ASP A 33 -5.36 -22.57 -1.67
N GLU A 34 -6.39 -23.17 -2.30
CA GLU A 34 -6.25 -23.99 -3.52
C GLU A 34 -5.98 -23.12 -4.77
N MET A 35 -6.89 -22.19 -5.10
CA MET A 35 -6.88 -21.46 -6.36
C MET A 35 -5.85 -20.33 -6.43
N LEU A 36 -5.46 -19.77 -5.29
CA LEU A 36 -4.47 -18.68 -5.18
C LEU A 36 -3.14 -19.18 -4.61
N SER A 37 -2.85 -20.48 -4.71
CA SER A 37 -1.61 -21.09 -4.21
C SER A 37 -0.33 -20.48 -4.79
N GLY A 38 -0.37 -19.95 -6.01
CA GLY A 38 0.74 -19.23 -6.63
C GLY A 38 0.83 -17.73 -6.28
N TRP A 39 -0.14 -17.19 -5.54
CA TRP A 39 -0.16 -15.78 -5.16
C TRP A 39 0.53 -15.60 -3.81
N ARG A 40 1.19 -14.46 -3.62
CA ARG A 40 1.73 -14.09 -2.31
C ARG A 40 0.58 -13.90 -1.32
N CYS A 41 0.66 -14.52 -0.16
CA CYS A 41 -0.35 -14.40 0.90
C CYS A 41 0.26 -13.77 2.16
N GLU A 42 -0.26 -12.60 2.55
CA GLU A 42 0.08 -11.95 3.82
C GLU A 42 -1.03 -12.18 4.85
N ARG A 43 -0.65 -12.53 6.08
CA ARG A 43 -1.58 -12.81 7.18
C ARG A 43 -1.37 -11.81 8.30
N PHE A 44 -2.45 -11.25 8.83
CA PHE A 44 -2.38 -10.33 9.96
C PHE A 44 -3.61 -10.42 10.85
N ASN A 45 -3.39 -10.08 12.11
CA ASN A 45 -4.46 -10.04 13.10
C ASN A 45 -5.16 -8.68 13.05
N ALA A 46 -6.41 -8.68 12.64
CA ALA A 46 -7.28 -7.52 12.67
C ALA A 46 -8.12 -7.54 13.96
N LYS A 47 -8.01 -6.48 14.75
CA LYS A 47 -8.86 -6.30 15.93
C LYS A 47 -10.25 -5.87 15.47
N THR A 48 -11.25 -6.72 15.63
CA THR A 48 -12.66 -6.36 15.41
C THR A 48 -13.25 -5.80 16.72
N HIS A 49 -14.49 -5.30 16.66
CA HIS A 49 -15.17 -4.74 17.84
C HIS A 49 -15.33 -5.76 18.98
N THR A 50 -15.39 -7.05 18.66
CA THR A 50 -15.66 -8.12 19.63
C THR A 50 -14.47 -9.04 19.85
N ASP A 51 -13.68 -9.33 18.79
CA ASP A 51 -12.56 -10.28 18.85
C ASP A 51 -11.42 -9.94 17.88
N VAL A 52 -10.24 -10.54 18.08
CA VAL A 52 -9.17 -10.52 17.09
C VAL A 52 -9.43 -11.63 16.07
N ARG A 53 -9.48 -11.28 14.77
CA ARG A 53 -9.61 -12.24 13.68
C ARG A 53 -8.36 -12.22 12.81
N GLU A 54 -7.93 -13.38 12.34
CA GLU A 54 -6.90 -13.48 11.33
C GLU A 54 -7.50 -13.15 9.96
N GLU A 55 -6.94 -12.14 9.30
CA GLU A 55 -7.24 -11.79 7.92
C GLU A 55 -6.07 -12.16 7.01
N CYS A 56 -6.40 -12.41 5.74
CA CYS A 56 -5.46 -12.78 4.70
C CYS A 56 -5.61 -11.82 3.51
N VAL A 57 -4.48 -11.47 2.90
CA VAL A 57 -4.45 -10.71 1.64
C VAL A 57 -3.58 -11.47 0.64
N TRP A 58 -4.18 -11.83 -0.50
CA TRP A 58 -3.53 -12.51 -1.61
C TRP A 58 -3.21 -11.52 -2.74
N MET A 59 -1.99 -11.59 -3.29
CA MET A 59 -1.50 -10.68 -4.34
C MET A 59 -0.74 -11.45 -5.42
N ASN A 60 -1.02 -11.17 -6.70
CA ASN A 60 -0.31 -11.78 -7.84
C ASN A 60 0.97 -11.03 -8.25
N PHE A 61 1.48 -10.16 -7.37
CA PHE A 61 2.65 -9.32 -7.62
C PHE A 61 3.61 -9.37 -6.43
N TYR A 62 4.89 -9.17 -6.72
CA TYR A 62 5.94 -9.08 -5.70
C TYR A 62 5.78 -7.82 -4.85
N VAL A 63 6.42 -7.80 -3.69
CA VAL A 63 6.49 -6.58 -2.88
C VAL A 63 7.16 -5.50 -3.73
N PRO A 64 6.50 -4.34 -3.97
CA PRO A 64 7.09 -3.30 -4.79
C PRO A 64 8.26 -2.64 -4.05
N ASP A 65 9.40 -2.47 -4.72
CA ASP A 65 10.57 -1.77 -4.16
C ASP A 65 10.30 -0.27 -3.95
N ARG A 66 9.44 0.30 -4.80
CA ARG A 66 9.01 1.71 -4.75
C ARG A 66 7.57 1.80 -4.29
N LEU A 67 7.35 2.53 -3.20
CA LEU A 67 6.01 2.79 -2.71
C LEU A 67 5.24 3.67 -3.71
N HIS A 68 4.12 3.15 -4.24
CA HIS A 68 3.27 3.87 -5.19
C HIS A 68 2.74 5.19 -4.63
N ASP A 69 2.46 5.24 -3.32
CA ASP A 69 1.92 6.43 -2.66
C ASP A 69 2.66 6.75 -1.36
N THR A 70 3.51 7.78 -1.43
CA THR A 70 4.30 8.25 -0.29
C THR A 70 3.45 8.90 0.81
N ARG A 71 2.16 9.20 0.56
CA ARG A 71 1.23 9.71 1.58
C ARG A 71 1.05 8.74 2.74
N TYR A 72 1.13 7.43 2.47
CA TYR A 72 0.95 6.37 3.46
C TYR A 72 2.28 5.76 3.94
N MET A 73 3.42 6.38 3.65
CA MET A 73 4.73 5.92 4.12
C MET A 73 4.78 5.84 5.65
N GLY A 74 5.09 4.65 6.18
CA GLY A 74 5.24 4.37 7.61
C GLY A 74 4.57 3.05 8.00
N SER A 75 5.28 2.22 8.78
CA SER A 75 4.85 0.86 9.10
C SER A 75 3.60 0.80 9.97
N ASN A 76 3.40 1.83 10.79
CA ASN A 76 2.30 1.92 11.74
C ASN A 76 1.72 3.35 11.84
N TYR A 77 0.60 3.48 12.54
CA TYR A 77 -0.09 4.75 12.74
C TYR A 77 0.82 5.84 13.34
N ARG A 78 1.62 5.50 14.36
CA ARG A 78 2.49 6.46 15.05
C ARG A 78 3.62 6.97 14.16
N GLU A 79 4.21 6.09 13.36
CA GLU A 79 5.21 6.48 12.35
C GLU A 79 4.60 7.38 11.28
N ARG A 80 3.43 7.01 10.73
CA ARG A 80 2.71 7.83 9.74
C ARG A 80 2.40 9.21 10.30
N GLN A 81 1.87 9.29 11.52
CA GLN A 81 1.63 10.56 12.22
C GLN A 81 2.91 11.40 12.39
N THR A 82 4.01 10.78 12.82
CA THR A 82 5.31 11.46 12.97
C THR A 82 5.80 12.02 11.64
N ARG A 83 5.73 11.23 10.56
CA ARG A 83 6.13 11.65 9.21
C ARG A 83 5.25 12.79 8.70
N ILE A 84 3.94 12.72 8.90
CA ILE A 84 3.00 13.80 8.56
C ILE A 84 3.41 15.09 9.27
N ARG A 85 3.61 15.07 10.60
CA ARG A 85 4.00 16.26 11.36
C ARG A 85 5.34 16.85 10.91
N ARG A 86 6.34 16.00 10.63
CA ARG A 86 7.65 16.46 10.10
C ARG A 86 7.49 17.14 8.75
N ARG A 87 6.68 16.55 7.86
CA ARG A 87 6.39 17.09 6.53
C ARG A 87 5.64 18.43 6.62
N THR A 88 4.61 18.52 7.44
CA THR A 88 3.85 19.77 7.65
C THR A 88 4.75 20.91 8.12
N ARG A 89 5.61 20.66 9.14
CA ARG A 89 6.55 21.69 9.61
C ARG A 89 7.54 22.13 8.53
N LEU A 90 8.00 21.20 7.69
CA LEU A 90 8.88 21.52 6.58
C LEU A 90 8.15 22.39 5.55
N TYR A 91 6.90 22.06 5.22
CA TYR A 91 6.09 22.83 4.27
C TYR A 91 5.86 24.25 4.77
N GLU A 92 5.42 24.40 6.02
CA GLU A 92 5.25 25.71 6.64
C GLU A 92 6.55 26.54 6.63
N ARG A 93 7.71 25.90 6.82
CA ARG A 93 9.00 26.59 6.75
C ARG A 93 9.30 27.07 5.33
N ILE A 94 9.04 26.26 4.31
CA ILE A 94 9.27 26.61 2.89
C ILE A 94 8.29 27.68 2.42
N GLU A 95 7.03 27.63 2.87
CA GLU A 95 6.01 28.63 2.54
C GLU A 95 6.34 30.01 3.09
N ARG A 96 7.00 30.07 4.26
CA ARG A 96 7.47 31.34 4.86
C ARG A 96 8.75 31.90 4.24
N MET A 97 9.47 31.13 3.41
CA MET A 97 10.67 31.63 2.73
C MET A 97 10.30 32.71 1.71
N GLU A 98 11.18 33.70 1.58
CA GLU A 98 11.09 34.67 0.49
C GLU A 98 11.17 33.96 -0.88
N PRO A 99 10.51 34.48 -1.92
CA PRO A 99 10.48 33.83 -3.22
C PRO A 99 11.88 33.53 -3.81
N THR A 100 12.86 34.41 -3.55
CA THR A 100 14.25 34.24 -4.00
C THR A 100 14.94 33.07 -3.31
N GLU A 101 14.81 32.94 -1.99
CA GLU A 101 15.35 31.82 -1.22
C GLU A 101 14.69 30.48 -1.63
N ARG A 102 13.38 30.50 -1.86
CA ARG A 102 12.65 29.32 -2.34
C ARG A 102 13.15 28.86 -3.71
N ASN A 103 13.41 29.80 -4.62
CA ASN A 103 13.94 29.49 -5.95
C ASN A 103 15.37 28.92 -5.89
N GLU A 104 16.22 29.48 -5.03
CA GLU A 104 17.56 28.94 -4.77
C GLU A 104 17.49 27.50 -4.23
N LEU A 105 16.63 27.25 -3.25
CA LEU A 105 16.39 25.91 -2.71
C LEU A 105 15.96 24.91 -3.79
N ILE A 106 15.03 25.30 -4.67
CA ILE A 106 14.58 24.45 -5.79
C ILE A 106 15.73 24.15 -6.75
N HIS A 107 16.52 25.16 -7.09
CA HIS A 107 17.69 24.99 -7.95
C HIS A 107 18.69 24.01 -7.33
N TRP A 108 19.00 24.17 -6.04
CA TRP A 108 19.87 23.26 -5.31
C TRP A 108 19.33 21.82 -5.28
N LEU A 109 18.04 21.63 -5.00
CA LEU A 109 17.40 20.31 -4.99
C LEU A 109 17.52 19.61 -6.35
N ASN A 110 17.23 20.34 -7.43
CA ASN A 110 17.33 19.80 -8.79
C ASN A 110 18.77 19.47 -9.17
N ALA A 111 19.73 20.33 -8.83
CA ALA A 111 21.15 20.08 -9.10
C ALA A 111 21.67 18.85 -8.33
N ARG A 112 21.19 18.64 -7.08
CA ARG A 112 21.70 17.59 -6.21
C ARG A 112 21.06 16.22 -6.43
N TYR A 113 19.75 16.18 -6.71
CA TYR A 113 18.94 14.96 -6.74
C TYR A 113 18.14 14.78 -8.04
N GLY A 114 18.20 15.72 -8.99
CA GLY A 114 17.39 15.66 -10.22
C GLY A 114 17.64 14.43 -11.09
N LEU A 115 18.80 13.77 -10.95
CA LEU A 115 19.15 12.54 -11.66
C LEU A 115 18.69 11.25 -10.93
N GLU A 116 18.34 11.34 -9.64
CA GLU A 116 17.84 10.21 -8.85
C GLU A 116 16.32 10.01 -8.99
N ALA A 117 15.64 10.93 -9.69
CA ALA A 117 14.18 10.96 -9.83
C ALA A 117 13.64 10.04 -10.95
N VAL A 118 14.50 9.27 -11.64
CA VAL A 118 14.12 8.27 -12.66
C VAL A 118 13.76 6.95 -11.97
#